data_AF-Q6ARV9-F1
#
_entry.id   AF-Q6ARV9-F1
#
_cell.length_a   1.000
_cell.length_b   1.000
_cell.length_c   1.000
_cell.angle_alpha   90.00
_cell.angle_beta   90.00
_cell.angle_gamma   90.00
#
_symmetry.space_group_name_H-M   'P 1'
#
loop_
_entity.id
_entity.type
_entity.pdbx_description
1 polymer ?
#
loop_
_entity_poly.entity_id
_entity_poly.type
_entity_poly.pdbx_seq_one_letter_code
_entity_poly.pdbx_strand_id
1 'polypeptide(L)'
;MFDGWECSGGSSSTRRGMSDFAAQIEFLVKPQLSDPASPQRGEWPPAPDRKFQAMVATAAEIGEDLEVLKYLESPPLMQFEEALCPRAPLQYVPENFRRGKDYHTGTARHLPVVHPKNNIVSYLWRDVPEKCIAPLTKIVEQLTHIGRATSLVIGRVVPADSVKFNWVPDKDGGLRVRTPYTGRLQELIAHFEVGARSPAAPYTSYREKKTLVSNERWGELFVLRPQRQLDIHQTTYWTDKLRRAVISQAEDSSLPPLVHGHGDYRHVAWAAIPDVGHKYAKGHILGLGCWLPSDVSDLEVGVVGASLMRVRNLGEVELELDNVGLKGLQSSAWNKASKSFATVTPVALDRWPTKKVSPESIVAESLAKMGLPLPAYISCGNTSPIKGTIDARKYPSRKNRRYMCHVVIVWSSYIIGPIIIGADRYFGSGLCRPFYSEELNNVSQI
;
A
#
# COMPACT_ATOMS: atom_id res chain seq x y z
N MET A 1 -5.59 4.60 34.36
CA MET A 1 -7.04 4.33 34.38
C MET A 1 -7.59 4.88 33.07
N PHE A 2 -7.38 4.11 32.00
CA PHE A 2 -7.76 4.43 30.62
C PHE A 2 -8.55 3.22 30.15
N ASP A 3 -9.87 3.36 30.12
CA ASP A 3 -10.79 2.32 29.69
C ASP A 3 -11.12 2.47 28.20
N GLY A 4 -11.09 1.31 27.52
CA GLY A 4 -12.16 0.92 26.60
C GLY A 4 -12.17 1.55 25.21
N TRP A 5 -11.28 1.12 24.32
CA TRP A 5 -11.59 1.05 22.89
C TRP A 5 -11.96 -0.38 22.53
N GLU A 6 -13.24 -0.72 22.70
CA GLU A 6 -13.80 -1.95 22.14
C GLU A 6 -14.06 -1.76 20.65
N CYS A 7 -13.48 -2.66 19.85
CA CYS A 7 -13.81 -2.85 18.45
C CYS A 7 -15.23 -3.43 18.32
N SER A 8 -16.23 -2.57 18.18
CA SER A 8 -17.55 -2.98 17.71
C SER A 8 -17.52 -3.20 16.19
N GLY A 9 -17.69 -4.45 15.76
CA GLY A 9 -17.94 -4.80 14.37
C GLY A 9 -19.12 -4.00 13.80
N GLY A 10 -18.87 -3.29 12.70
CA GLY A 10 -19.85 -2.44 12.06
C GLY A 10 -20.98 -3.24 11.42
N SER A 11 -22.10 -3.36 12.12
CA SER A 11 -23.40 -3.50 11.45
C SER A 11 -23.76 -2.12 10.90
N SER A 12 -24.08 -2.05 9.61
CA SER A 12 -24.59 -0.84 8.97
C SER A 12 -25.96 -0.52 9.56
N SER A 13 -26.02 0.33 10.60
CA SER A 13 -27.27 0.88 11.07
C SER A 13 -27.74 1.92 10.06
N THR A 14 -28.47 1.50 9.03
CA THR A 14 -29.18 2.39 8.11
C THR A 14 -30.16 3.23 8.94
N ARG A 15 -29.86 4.53 9.12
CA ARG A 15 -30.83 5.48 9.65
C ARG A 15 -32.03 5.48 8.70
N ARG A 16 -33.23 5.27 9.24
CA ARG A 16 -34.46 5.12 8.45
C ARG A 16 -34.61 6.29 7.46
N GLY A 17 -34.66 6.00 6.15
CA GLY A 17 -34.80 7.00 5.07
C GLY A 17 -33.51 7.67 4.59
N MET A 18 -32.33 7.15 4.99
CA MET A 18 -31.02 7.63 4.55
C MET A 18 -30.27 6.50 3.82
N SER A 19 -29.54 6.86 2.78
CA SER A 19 -28.80 5.95 1.90
C SER A 19 -27.42 6.52 1.57
N ASP A 20 -26.49 5.64 1.23
CA ASP A 20 -25.20 6.06 0.67
C ASP A 20 -25.36 6.42 -0.81
N PHE A 21 -24.70 7.47 -1.26
CA PHE A 21 -24.70 7.93 -2.65
C PHE A 21 -23.30 7.87 -3.23
N ALA A 22 -23.10 7.02 -4.22
CA ALA A 22 -21.82 6.85 -4.90
C ALA A 22 -21.93 7.23 -6.38
N ALA A 23 -21.13 8.22 -6.77
CA ALA A 23 -21.08 8.71 -8.14
C ALA A 23 -19.68 8.53 -8.70
N GLN A 24 -19.60 7.76 -9.79
CA GLN A 24 -18.40 7.46 -10.54
C GLN A 24 -18.34 8.34 -11.78
N ILE A 25 -17.16 8.89 -12.03
CA ILE A 25 -16.86 9.70 -13.20
C ILE A 25 -15.78 8.99 -14.01
N GLU A 26 -16.06 8.72 -15.27
CA GLU A 26 -15.10 8.22 -16.24
C GLU A 26 -14.69 9.34 -17.19
N PHE A 27 -13.40 9.67 -17.23
CA PHE A 27 -12.88 10.61 -18.23
C PHE A 27 -12.69 9.92 -19.58
N LEU A 28 -13.32 10.47 -20.61
CA LEU A 28 -13.24 9.95 -21.99
C LEU A 28 -11.98 10.44 -22.73
N VAL A 29 -11.30 11.42 -22.15
CA VAL A 29 -10.09 12.06 -22.68
C VAL A 29 -9.13 12.36 -21.56
N LYS A 30 -7.86 12.64 -21.87
CA LYS A 30 -6.92 13.19 -20.88
C LYS A 30 -7.43 14.57 -20.43
N PRO A 31 -7.83 14.75 -19.17
CA PRO A 31 -8.55 15.94 -18.80
C PRO A 31 -7.60 17.12 -18.60
N GLN A 32 -8.10 18.31 -18.96
CA GLN A 32 -7.42 19.57 -18.74
C GLN A 32 -7.95 20.23 -17.47
N LEU A 33 -7.38 19.87 -16.33
CA LEU A 33 -7.80 20.34 -15.01
C LEU A 33 -6.70 21.22 -14.44
N SER A 34 -6.89 22.53 -14.44
CA SER A 34 -5.90 23.46 -13.87
C SER A 34 -6.07 23.57 -12.37
N ASP A 35 -4.97 23.48 -11.62
CA ASP A 35 -4.94 23.88 -10.21
C ASP A 35 -5.09 25.41 -10.10
N PRO A 36 -6.09 25.94 -9.37
CA PRO A 36 -6.25 27.39 -9.18
C PRO A 36 -5.04 28.06 -8.51
N ALA A 37 -4.33 27.36 -7.61
CA ALA A 37 -3.17 27.89 -6.91
C ALA A 37 -1.87 27.77 -7.72
N SER A 38 -1.86 26.91 -8.74
CA SER A 38 -0.71 26.69 -9.62
C SER A 38 -1.17 26.38 -11.05
N PRO A 39 -1.57 27.40 -11.84
CA PRO A 39 -2.22 27.19 -13.14
C PRO A 39 -1.38 26.43 -14.18
N GLN A 40 -0.07 26.30 -13.95
CA GLN A 40 0.83 25.47 -14.78
C GLN A 40 0.74 23.97 -14.46
N ARG A 41 0.01 23.56 -13.42
CA ARG A 41 -0.07 22.18 -12.94
C ARG A 41 -1.49 21.64 -13.04
N GLY A 42 -1.56 20.33 -13.26
CA GLY A 42 -2.81 19.58 -13.27
C GLY A 42 -3.35 19.37 -11.87
N GLU A 43 -4.64 19.64 -11.65
CA GLU A 43 -5.37 19.28 -10.42
C GLU A 43 -5.84 17.82 -10.51
N TRP A 44 -5.23 16.94 -9.71
CA TRP A 44 -5.63 15.54 -9.60
C TRP A 44 -5.62 15.05 -8.13
N PRO A 45 -6.65 14.31 -7.67
CA PRO A 45 -7.90 13.99 -8.38
C PRO A 45 -8.67 15.27 -8.74
N PRO A 46 -9.67 15.23 -9.64
CA PRO A 46 -10.55 16.37 -9.83
C PRO A 46 -11.14 16.74 -8.46
N ALA A 47 -11.01 18.01 -8.07
CA ALA A 47 -11.51 18.45 -6.77
C ALA A 47 -13.01 18.11 -6.63
N PRO A 48 -13.47 17.56 -5.49
CA PRO A 48 -14.90 17.36 -5.24
C PRO A 48 -15.75 18.60 -5.50
N ASP A 49 -15.24 19.80 -5.19
CA ASP A 49 -15.93 21.07 -5.49
C ASP A 49 -16.07 21.32 -7.01
N ARG A 50 -15.10 20.90 -7.82
CA ARG A 50 -15.17 21.02 -9.28
C ARG A 50 -16.27 20.11 -9.87
N LYS A 51 -16.39 18.89 -9.34
CA LYS A 51 -17.50 18.00 -9.69
C LYS A 51 -18.84 18.59 -9.23
N PHE A 52 -18.89 19.11 -8.00
CA PHE A 52 -20.10 19.74 -7.46
C PHE A 52 -20.60 20.87 -8.35
N GLN A 53 -19.70 21.78 -8.78
CA GLN A 53 -20.03 22.84 -9.75
C GLN A 53 -20.57 22.30 -11.08
N ALA A 54 -19.98 21.21 -11.60
CA ALA A 54 -20.48 20.57 -12.82
C ALA A 54 -21.89 19.99 -12.61
N MET A 55 -22.16 19.37 -11.46
CA MET A 55 -23.50 18.87 -11.12
C MET A 55 -24.52 20.00 -10.97
N VAL A 56 -24.15 21.14 -10.39
CA VAL A 56 -25.01 22.34 -10.32
C VAL A 56 -25.35 22.85 -11.72
N ALA A 57 -24.36 22.97 -12.61
CA ALA A 57 -24.56 23.39 -13.98
C ALA A 57 -25.48 22.41 -14.74
N THR A 58 -25.24 21.10 -14.63
CA THR A 58 -26.07 20.07 -15.27
C THR A 58 -27.49 20.08 -14.74
N ALA A 59 -27.69 20.17 -13.43
CA ALA A 59 -29.03 20.23 -12.83
C ALA A 59 -29.84 21.43 -13.35
N ALA A 60 -29.20 22.60 -13.44
CA ALA A 60 -29.82 23.79 -14.03
C ALA A 60 -30.15 23.61 -15.52
N GLU A 61 -29.26 22.98 -16.30
CA GLU A 61 -29.43 22.75 -17.74
C GLU A 61 -30.60 21.77 -18.04
N ILE A 62 -30.76 20.71 -17.23
CA ILE A 62 -31.82 19.71 -17.42
C ILE A 62 -33.11 20.04 -16.66
N GLY A 63 -33.15 21.14 -15.90
CA GLY A 63 -34.32 21.57 -15.12
C GLY A 63 -34.64 20.67 -13.92
N GLU A 64 -33.64 19.98 -13.35
CA GLU A 64 -33.81 19.19 -12.13
C GLU A 64 -33.70 20.06 -10.87
N ASP A 65 -34.27 19.58 -9.76
CA ASP A 65 -34.27 20.31 -8.48
C ASP A 65 -32.84 20.49 -7.94
N LEU A 66 -32.37 21.73 -7.87
CA LEU A 66 -31.04 22.07 -7.34
C LEU A 66 -30.91 21.76 -5.85
N GLU A 67 -32.00 21.79 -5.09
CA GLU A 67 -31.99 21.66 -3.63
C GLU A 67 -31.46 20.29 -3.17
N VAL A 68 -31.59 19.26 -3.99
CA VAL A 68 -31.05 17.92 -3.71
C VAL A 68 -29.53 17.91 -3.61
N LEU A 69 -28.84 18.88 -4.23
CA LEU A 69 -27.38 18.98 -4.19
C LEU A 69 -26.87 19.43 -2.81
N LYS A 70 -27.69 20.05 -1.95
CA LYS A 70 -27.28 20.41 -0.58
C LYS A 70 -26.80 19.22 0.23
N TYR A 71 -27.32 18.03 -0.06
CA TYR A 71 -26.91 16.79 0.61
C TYR A 71 -25.52 16.31 0.19
N LEU A 72 -24.89 16.95 -0.80
CA LEU A 72 -23.51 16.69 -1.22
C LEU A 72 -22.54 17.81 -0.77
N GLU A 73 -22.97 18.75 0.07
CA GLU A 73 -22.17 19.86 0.60
C GLU A 73 -21.22 19.45 1.74
N SER A 74 -20.50 18.35 1.53
CA SER A 74 -19.51 17.84 2.47
C SER A 74 -18.36 17.13 1.74
N PRO A 75 -17.19 17.00 2.36
CA PRO A 75 -16.08 16.21 1.83
C PRO A 75 -16.47 14.74 1.62
N PRO A 76 -16.45 14.21 0.38
CA PRO A 76 -16.75 12.80 0.13
C PRO A 76 -15.59 11.88 0.50
N LEU A 77 -15.87 10.60 0.68
CA LEU A 77 -14.88 9.53 0.52
C LEU A 77 -14.53 9.40 -0.96
N MET A 78 -13.27 9.13 -1.30
CA MET A 78 -12.84 9.06 -2.71
C MET A 78 -12.16 7.74 -3.06
N GLN A 79 -12.33 7.32 -4.31
CA GLN A 79 -11.58 6.26 -4.96
C GLN A 79 -10.91 6.81 -6.22
N PHE A 80 -9.58 6.84 -6.25
CA PHE A 80 -8.80 7.18 -7.45
C PHE A 80 -7.38 6.63 -7.38
N GLU A 81 -6.73 6.52 -8.52
CA GLU A 81 -5.30 6.23 -8.63
C GLU A 81 -4.51 7.51 -8.94
N GLU A 82 -3.21 7.50 -8.68
CA GLU A 82 -2.32 8.62 -8.98
C GLU A 82 -2.36 9.02 -10.46
N ALA A 83 -2.02 10.27 -10.74
CA ALA A 83 -1.83 10.78 -12.09
C ALA A 83 -0.47 11.45 -12.26
N LEU A 84 0.05 11.41 -13.47
CA LEU A 84 1.17 12.27 -13.87
C LEU A 84 0.61 13.64 -14.29
N CYS A 85 1.07 14.69 -13.62
CA CYS A 85 0.69 16.08 -13.88
C CYS A 85 1.93 16.91 -14.30
N PRO A 86 2.43 16.74 -15.54
CA PRO A 86 3.56 17.53 -16.01
C PRO A 86 3.24 19.03 -16.00
N ARG A 87 4.28 19.86 -15.83
CA ARG A 87 4.12 21.31 -15.90
C ARG A 87 3.74 21.70 -17.33
N ALA A 88 2.64 22.42 -17.47
CA ALA A 88 2.17 22.93 -18.75
C ALA A 88 3.10 24.03 -19.28
N PRO A 89 3.47 24.00 -20.58
CA PRO A 89 4.14 25.13 -21.20
C PRO A 89 3.21 26.35 -21.25
N LEU A 90 3.80 27.54 -21.40
CA LEU A 90 3.04 28.75 -21.71
C LEU A 90 2.63 28.72 -23.19
N GLN A 91 1.35 28.95 -23.46
CA GLN A 91 0.79 29.04 -24.81
C GLN A 91 0.07 30.38 -24.99
N TYR A 92 0.00 30.87 -26.23
CA TYR A 92 -0.75 32.07 -26.57
C TYR A 92 -1.95 31.67 -27.44
N VAL A 93 -3.16 31.93 -26.95
CA VAL A 93 -4.40 31.57 -27.65
C VAL A 93 -5.11 32.84 -28.12
N PRO A 94 -5.46 32.96 -29.42
CA PRO A 94 -6.20 34.12 -29.93
C PRO A 94 -7.52 34.33 -29.18
N GLU A 95 -7.84 35.58 -28.85
CA GLU A 95 -9.13 35.93 -28.26
C GLU A 95 -10.17 36.17 -29.36
N ASN A 96 -10.72 35.10 -29.93
CA ASN A 96 -11.67 35.19 -31.06
C ASN A 96 -12.96 35.99 -30.76
N PHE A 97 -13.25 36.29 -29.48
CA PHE A 97 -14.39 37.13 -29.09
C PHE A 97 -14.10 38.64 -29.09
N ARG A 98 -12.84 39.08 -29.14
CA ARG A 98 -12.49 40.49 -29.28
C ARG A 98 -12.43 40.86 -30.77
N ARG A 99 -13.47 41.51 -31.29
CA ARG A 99 -13.49 42.08 -32.66
C ARG A 99 -12.78 43.45 -32.72
N GLY A 100 -11.52 43.52 -32.31
CA GLY A 100 -10.71 44.76 -32.28
C GLY A 100 -9.35 44.59 -32.95
N LYS A 101 -8.59 45.68 -33.14
CA LYS A 101 -7.27 45.68 -33.81
C LYS A 101 -6.21 44.78 -33.12
N ASP A 102 -6.42 44.43 -31.86
CA ASP A 102 -5.51 43.60 -31.05
C ASP A 102 -5.97 42.13 -30.92
N TYR A 103 -6.88 41.62 -31.76
CA TYR A 103 -7.35 40.23 -31.66
C TYR A 103 -6.23 39.17 -31.83
N HIS A 104 -5.11 39.57 -32.45
CA HIS A 104 -3.90 38.77 -32.61
C HIS A 104 -2.99 38.74 -31.37
N THR A 105 -3.17 39.64 -30.40
CA THR A 105 -2.42 39.59 -29.14
C THR A 105 -3.02 38.48 -28.29
N GLY A 106 -2.61 37.24 -28.57
CA GLY A 106 -3.15 36.06 -27.89
C GLY A 106 -3.02 36.17 -26.36
N THR A 107 -3.97 35.61 -25.62
CA THR A 107 -3.85 35.54 -24.16
C THR A 107 -2.81 34.48 -23.80
N ALA A 108 -1.86 34.85 -22.94
CA ALA A 108 -1.02 33.91 -22.21
C ALA A 108 -1.89 32.92 -21.41
N ARG A 109 -1.79 31.63 -21.71
CA ARG A 109 -2.55 30.55 -21.05
C ARG A 109 -1.68 29.33 -20.81
N HIS A 110 -1.97 28.65 -19.70
CA HIS A 110 -1.46 27.31 -19.42
C HIS A 110 -2.61 26.31 -19.59
N LEU A 111 -2.33 25.20 -20.26
CA LEU A 111 -3.26 24.09 -20.48
C LEU A 111 -2.66 22.80 -19.89
N PRO A 112 -2.64 22.65 -18.56
CA PRO A 112 -2.14 21.43 -17.93
C PRO A 112 -3.04 20.24 -18.28
N VAL A 113 -2.42 19.19 -18.79
CA VAL A 113 -3.06 17.90 -19.08
C VAL A 113 -2.73 16.94 -17.95
N VAL A 114 -3.75 16.31 -17.41
CA VAL A 114 -3.59 15.25 -16.41
C VAL A 114 -3.52 13.89 -17.12
N HIS A 115 -2.59 13.04 -16.71
CA HIS A 115 -2.41 11.69 -17.22
C HIS A 115 -2.69 10.69 -16.09
N PRO A 116 -3.96 10.35 -15.85
CA PRO A 116 -4.32 9.46 -14.76
C PRO A 116 -3.93 8.01 -15.09
N LYS A 117 -3.45 7.26 -14.08
CA LYS A 117 -3.22 5.80 -14.22
C LYS A 117 -4.52 5.07 -14.53
N ASN A 118 -5.62 5.53 -13.93
CA ASN A 118 -6.98 5.05 -14.15
C ASN A 118 -7.89 6.26 -14.42
N ASN A 119 -8.63 6.24 -15.53
CA ASN A 119 -9.49 7.34 -15.95
C ASN A 119 -10.81 7.43 -15.16
N ILE A 120 -11.04 6.53 -14.20
CA ILE A 120 -12.22 6.49 -13.35
C ILE A 120 -11.92 7.06 -11.97
N VAL A 121 -12.79 7.96 -11.50
CA VAL A 121 -12.77 8.50 -10.12
C VAL A 121 -14.16 8.36 -9.50
N SER A 122 -14.25 7.77 -8.31
CA SER A 122 -15.51 7.63 -7.58
C SER A 122 -15.53 8.53 -6.35
N TYR A 123 -16.70 9.10 -6.07
CA TYR A 123 -16.98 9.92 -4.89
C TYR A 123 -18.18 9.34 -4.16
N LEU A 124 -18.05 9.13 -2.85
CA LEU A 124 -19.05 8.51 -2.00
C LEU A 124 -19.42 9.45 -0.87
N TRP A 125 -20.70 9.80 -0.79
CA TRP A 125 -21.32 10.49 0.34
C TRP A 125 -22.15 9.49 1.13
N ARG A 126 -22.10 9.62 2.45
CA ARG A 126 -22.95 8.85 3.36
C ARG A 126 -24.16 9.69 3.74
N ASP A 127 -25.18 9.01 4.26
CA ASP A 127 -26.28 9.69 4.94
C ASP A 127 -27.05 10.67 4.02
N VAL A 128 -27.21 10.32 2.74
CA VAL A 128 -28.00 11.09 1.77
C VAL A 128 -29.47 10.65 1.84
N PRO A 129 -30.46 11.56 1.93
CA PRO A 129 -31.86 11.16 1.97
C PRO A 129 -32.27 10.33 0.75
N GLU A 130 -32.98 9.23 0.98
CA GLU A 130 -33.34 8.28 -0.08
C GLU A 130 -34.14 8.93 -1.22
N LYS A 131 -35.01 9.89 -0.88
CA LYS A 131 -35.78 10.68 -1.86
C LYS A 131 -34.92 11.50 -2.83
N CYS A 132 -33.67 11.82 -2.46
CA CYS A 132 -32.76 12.61 -3.27
C CYS A 132 -31.94 11.75 -4.24
N ILE A 133 -31.91 10.42 -4.07
CA ILE A 133 -31.07 9.53 -4.88
C ILE A 133 -31.48 9.59 -6.36
N ALA A 134 -32.78 9.46 -6.67
CA ALA A 134 -33.23 9.46 -8.07
C ALA A 134 -32.94 10.79 -8.81
N PRO A 135 -33.25 11.99 -8.25
CA PRO A 135 -32.82 13.25 -8.85
C PRO A 135 -31.30 13.38 -9.02
N LEU A 136 -30.53 12.99 -8.00
CA LEU A 136 -29.06 13.02 -8.06
C LEU A 136 -28.51 12.09 -9.15
N THR A 137 -29.13 10.93 -9.35
CA THR A 137 -28.76 9.99 -10.43
C THR A 137 -28.93 10.64 -11.80
N LYS A 138 -30.07 11.26 -12.07
CA LYS A 138 -30.31 11.96 -13.35
C LYS A 138 -29.26 13.04 -13.61
N ILE A 139 -28.91 13.82 -12.58
CA ILE A 139 -27.89 14.87 -12.69
C ILE A 139 -26.53 14.25 -13.02
N VAL A 140 -26.12 13.18 -12.34
CA VAL A 140 -24.83 12.53 -12.58
C VAL A 140 -24.76 11.90 -13.97
N GLU A 141 -25.81 11.22 -14.42
CA GLU A 141 -25.85 10.53 -15.71
C GLU A 141 -25.88 11.50 -16.92
N GLN A 142 -26.26 12.76 -16.69
CA GLN A 142 -26.26 13.84 -17.69
C GLN A 142 -25.00 14.71 -17.66
N LEU A 143 -24.00 14.38 -16.83
CA LEU A 143 -22.72 15.10 -16.82
C LEU A 143 -21.99 14.94 -18.16
N THR A 144 -21.66 16.06 -18.82
CA THR A 144 -20.95 16.07 -20.10
C THR A 144 -19.45 16.33 -19.96
N HIS A 145 -19.05 17.15 -18.99
CA HIS A 145 -17.66 17.53 -18.76
C HIS A 145 -17.41 17.97 -17.31
N ILE A 146 -16.15 17.93 -16.87
CA ILE A 146 -15.73 18.51 -15.60
C ILE A 146 -14.60 19.52 -15.84
N GLY A 147 -14.80 20.75 -15.39
CA GLY A 147 -13.85 21.84 -15.58
C GLY A 147 -13.99 22.50 -16.94
N ARG A 148 -13.18 22.12 -17.92
CA ARG A 148 -13.28 22.66 -19.29
C ARG A 148 -14.24 21.80 -20.11
N ALA A 149 -14.95 22.40 -21.07
CA ALA A 149 -15.82 21.68 -22.02
C ALA A 149 -15.07 20.60 -22.83
N THR A 150 -13.74 20.70 -22.94
CA THR A 150 -12.89 19.70 -23.59
C THR A 150 -12.50 18.54 -22.68
N SER A 151 -12.82 18.58 -21.39
CA SER A 151 -12.54 17.51 -20.40
C SER A 151 -13.79 16.63 -20.24
N LEU A 152 -14.12 15.91 -21.31
CA LEU A 152 -15.35 15.12 -21.43
C LEU A 152 -15.39 13.96 -20.43
N VAL A 153 -16.57 13.72 -19.87
CA VAL A 153 -16.82 12.65 -18.89
C VAL A 153 -18.11 11.89 -19.20
N ILE A 154 -18.22 10.68 -18.64
CA ILE A 154 -19.49 10.01 -18.38
C ILE A 154 -19.62 9.87 -16.85
N GLY A 155 -20.76 10.30 -16.31
CA GLY A 155 -21.12 10.04 -14.92
C GLY A 155 -22.02 8.82 -14.80
N ARG A 156 -21.84 8.04 -13.72
CA ARG A 156 -22.69 6.90 -13.35
C ARG A 156 -22.93 6.90 -11.85
N VAL A 157 -24.15 6.58 -11.43
CA VAL A 157 -24.39 6.20 -10.03
C VAL A 157 -24.18 4.70 -9.90
N VAL A 158 -23.38 4.29 -8.91
CA VAL A 158 -23.01 2.90 -8.69
C VAL A 158 -23.42 2.46 -7.29
N PRO A 159 -23.60 1.16 -7.02
CA PRO A 159 -23.81 0.67 -5.66
C PRO A 159 -22.67 1.10 -4.74
N ALA A 160 -22.99 1.64 -3.56
CA ALA A 160 -21.99 2.22 -2.65
C ALA A 160 -20.94 1.19 -2.16
N ASP A 161 -21.34 -0.06 -1.98
CA ASP A 161 -20.49 -1.19 -1.60
C ASP A 161 -19.50 -1.62 -2.69
N SER A 162 -19.77 -1.26 -3.95
CA SER A 162 -18.85 -1.44 -5.08
C SER A 162 -17.67 -0.48 -5.03
N VAL A 163 -17.81 0.68 -4.37
CA VAL A 163 -16.75 1.69 -4.25
C VAL A 163 -15.76 1.32 -3.14
N LYS A 164 -14.53 0.96 -3.54
CA LYS A 164 -13.44 0.69 -2.61
C LYS A 164 -12.64 1.96 -2.36
N PHE A 165 -13.18 2.87 -1.55
CA PHE A 165 -12.55 4.15 -1.23
C PHE A 165 -11.15 3.95 -0.63
N ASN A 166 -10.16 4.61 -1.22
CA ASN A 166 -8.76 4.60 -0.78
C ASN A 166 -8.30 5.96 -0.26
N TRP A 167 -9.18 6.97 -0.22
CA TRP A 167 -8.91 8.28 0.38
C TRP A 167 -10.07 8.72 1.26
N VAL A 168 -9.74 9.13 2.48
CA VAL A 168 -10.71 9.58 3.49
C VAL A 168 -10.33 10.97 4.00
N PRO A 169 -11.32 11.85 4.29
CA PRO A 169 -11.05 13.12 4.95
C PRO A 169 -10.32 12.88 6.28
N ASP A 170 -9.20 13.57 6.47
CA ASP A 170 -8.36 13.47 7.66
C ASP A 170 -7.58 14.77 7.82
N LYS A 171 -7.73 15.44 8.98
CA LYS A 171 -7.06 16.72 9.29
C LYS A 171 -5.54 16.65 9.15
N ASP A 172 -4.96 15.48 9.41
CA ASP A 172 -3.52 15.20 9.36
C ASP A 172 -3.12 14.52 8.04
N GLY A 173 -4.02 14.53 7.04
CA GLY A 173 -3.78 14.00 5.70
C GLY A 173 -2.85 14.88 4.87
N GLY A 174 -1.99 14.24 4.06
CA GLY A 174 -1.01 14.94 3.22
C GLY A 174 -1.57 15.46 1.89
N LEU A 175 -2.64 14.85 1.36
CA LEU A 175 -3.30 15.34 0.15
C LEU A 175 -4.27 16.45 0.49
N ARG A 176 -4.19 17.59 -0.19
CA ARG A 176 -5.13 18.71 -0.01
C ARG A 176 -5.95 18.91 -1.28
N VAL A 177 -7.28 18.81 -1.18
CA VAL A 177 -8.20 18.99 -2.31
C VAL A 177 -9.36 19.91 -1.93
N ARG A 178 -9.90 20.65 -2.90
CA ARG A 178 -11.03 21.57 -2.67
C ARG A 178 -12.33 20.80 -2.59
N THR A 179 -13.11 21.02 -1.53
CA THR A 179 -14.36 20.29 -1.28
C THR A 179 -15.54 21.24 -1.14
N PRO A 180 -16.76 20.83 -1.55
CA PRO A 180 -17.95 21.60 -1.22
C PRO A 180 -18.12 21.64 0.31
N TYR A 181 -18.78 22.70 0.77
CA TYR A 181 -19.08 22.97 2.17
C TYR A 181 -20.53 23.40 2.28
N THR A 182 -21.09 23.30 3.49
CA THR A 182 -22.46 23.72 3.77
C THR A 182 -22.67 25.17 3.32
N GLY A 183 -23.65 25.41 2.44
CA GLY A 183 -23.93 26.72 1.85
C GLY A 183 -23.31 26.95 0.46
N ARG A 184 -22.50 26.02 -0.05
CA ARG A 184 -21.80 26.18 -1.34
C ARG A 184 -22.77 26.31 -2.51
N LEU A 185 -23.91 25.62 -2.51
CA LEU A 185 -24.94 25.74 -3.55
C LEU A 185 -25.49 27.17 -3.62
N GLN A 186 -25.87 27.75 -2.48
CA GLN A 186 -26.40 29.12 -2.44
C GLN A 186 -25.36 30.12 -2.90
N GLU A 187 -24.10 29.93 -2.50
CA GLU A 187 -23.01 30.80 -2.93
C GLU A 187 -22.82 30.75 -4.45
N LEU A 188 -22.88 29.55 -5.07
CA LEU A 188 -22.79 29.40 -6.52
C LEU A 188 -23.96 30.09 -7.24
N ILE A 189 -25.19 29.91 -6.74
CA ILE A 189 -26.39 30.54 -7.30
C ILE A 189 -26.27 32.07 -7.22
N ALA A 190 -25.95 32.62 -6.04
CA ALA A 190 -25.86 34.06 -5.83
C ALA A 190 -24.80 34.71 -6.73
N HIS A 191 -23.65 34.06 -6.95
CA HIS A 191 -22.62 34.59 -7.85
C HIS A 191 -23.02 34.51 -9.32
N PHE A 192 -23.73 33.45 -9.72
CA PHE A 192 -24.24 33.31 -11.08
C PHE A 192 -25.26 34.42 -11.41
N GLU A 193 -26.19 34.72 -10.50
CA GLU A 193 -27.21 35.76 -10.67
C GLU A 193 -26.62 37.15 -10.94
N VAL A 194 -25.48 37.47 -10.32
CA VAL A 194 -24.79 38.76 -10.52
C VAL A 194 -23.71 38.70 -11.59
N GLY A 195 -23.60 37.61 -12.35
CA GLY A 195 -22.60 37.43 -13.41
C GLY A 195 -21.15 37.40 -12.91
N ALA A 196 -20.93 37.05 -11.63
CA ALA A 196 -19.62 37.00 -11.01
C ALA A 196 -19.08 35.55 -10.96
N ARG A 197 -17.75 35.43 -10.83
CA ARG A 197 -17.13 34.14 -10.50
C ARG A 197 -17.27 33.86 -9.02
N SER A 198 -17.63 32.64 -8.67
CA SER A 198 -17.64 32.21 -7.27
C SER A 198 -16.22 32.13 -6.68
N PRO A 199 -16.07 32.34 -5.37
CA PRO A 199 -14.82 32.10 -4.67
C PRO A 199 -14.36 30.65 -4.80
N ALA A 200 -13.05 30.44 -4.62
CA ALA A 200 -12.49 29.10 -4.53
C ALA A 200 -12.92 28.44 -3.21
N ALA A 201 -13.45 27.22 -3.30
CA ALA A 201 -13.78 26.42 -2.13
C ALA A 201 -12.53 26.10 -1.28
N PRO A 202 -12.68 25.92 0.05
CA PRO A 202 -11.59 25.59 0.95
C PRO A 202 -10.99 24.21 0.64
N TYR A 203 -9.73 24.04 1.05
CA TYR A 203 -9.02 22.77 0.94
C TYR A 203 -9.28 21.90 2.17
N THR A 204 -9.72 20.67 1.94
CA THR A 204 -9.78 19.59 2.94
C THR A 204 -8.58 18.68 2.78
N SER A 205 -7.98 18.28 3.91
CA SER A 205 -6.90 17.31 3.96
C SER A 205 -7.45 15.87 3.90
N TYR A 206 -6.75 15.00 3.18
CA TYR A 206 -7.10 13.61 2.94
C TYR A 206 -5.92 12.68 3.21
N ARG A 207 -6.21 11.53 3.81
CA ARG A 207 -5.24 10.45 4.03
C ARG A 207 -5.59 9.24 3.16
N GLU A 208 -4.58 8.61 2.59
CA GLU A 208 -4.74 7.33 1.90
C GLU A 208 -5.15 6.26 2.92
N LYS A 209 -6.33 5.66 2.74
CA LYS A 209 -6.76 4.48 3.48
C LYS A 209 -5.99 3.28 2.94
N LYS A 210 -4.94 2.90 3.64
CA LYS A 210 -4.16 1.70 3.32
C LYS A 210 -5.00 0.47 3.66
N THR A 211 -5.38 -0.33 2.66
CA THR A 211 -5.78 -1.71 2.91
C THR A 211 -4.53 -2.45 3.36
N LEU A 212 -4.42 -2.65 4.67
CA LEU A 212 -3.37 -3.43 5.28
C LEU A 212 -3.81 -4.89 5.23
N VAL A 213 -3.06 -5.71 4.52
CA VAL A 213 -3.17 -7.17 4.61
C VAL A 213 -2.08 -7.61 5.57
N SER A 214 -2.49 -8.11 6.74
CA SER A 214 -1.54 -8.68 7.69
C SER A 214 -1.07 -10.04 7.19
N ASN A 215 0.24 -10.30 7.22
CA ASN A 215 0.70 -11.68 7.14
C ASN A 215 0.51 -12.33 8.51
N GLU A 216 -0.65 -12.95 8.72
CA GLU A 216 -0.99 -13.64 9.96
C GLU A 216 -0.19 -14.92 10.18
N ARG A 217 0.91 -15.18 9.46
CA ARG A 217 1.66 -16.42 9.63
C ARG A 217 2.77 -16.35 10.68
N TRP A 218 3.31 -15.15 10.93
CA TRP A 218 4.47 -14.95 11.79
C TRP A 218 4.19 -13.87 12.84
N GLY A 219 4.51 -14.16 14.09
CA GLY A 219 4.42 -13.26 15.23
C GLY A 219 5.78 -12.62 15.56
N GLU A 220 6.25 -12.83 16.79
CA GLU A 220 7.46 -12.20 17.30
C GLU A 220 8.77 -12.85 16.79
N LEU A 221 9.83 -12.02 16.72
CA LEU A 221 11.20 -12.45 16.52
C LEU A 221 11.90 -12.56 17.88
N PHE A 222 12.36 -13.76 18.21
CA PHE A 222 13.33 -13.97 19.30
C PHE A 222 14.71 -14.17 18.71
N VAL A 223 15.68 -13.39 19.17
CA VAL A 223 17.01 -13.36 18.56
C VAL A 223 18.10 -13.06 19.58
N LEU A 224 19.23 -13.75 19.42
CA LEU A 224 20.47 -13.52 20.17
C LEU A 224 21.54 -13.00 19.21
N ARG A 225 22.40 -12.11 19.72
CA ARG A 225 23.51 -11.52 19.00
C ARG A 225 24.76 -12.38 19.19
N PRO A 226 25.46 -12.80 18.12
CA PRO A 226 26.78 -13.37 18.26
C PRO A 226 27.81 -12.29 18.62
N GLN A 227 28.74 -12.60 19.52
CA GLN A 227 29.79 -11.65 19.91
C GLN A 227 30.86 -11.40 18.83
N ARG A 228 30.86 -12.21 17.76
CA ARG A 228 31.70 -12.01 16.58
C ARG A 228 30.85 -11.96 15.30
N GLN A 229 31.39 -11.36 14.26
CA GLN A 229 30.75 -11.38 12.94
C GLN A 229 30.70 -12.80 12.39
N LEU A 230 29.52 -13.23 11.95
CA LEU A 230 29.34 -14.50 11.27
C LEU A 230 29.03 -14.26 9.79
N ASP A 231 29.55 -15.17 8.97
CA ASP A 231 29.35 -15.14 7.53
C ASP A 231 27.94 -15.62 7.16
N ILE A 232 27.27 -14.85 6.32
CA ILE A 232 25.92 -15.12 5.83
C ILE A 232 25.87 -16.31 4.86
N HIS A 233 26.98 -16.68 4.22
CA HIS A 233 27.10 -17.93 3.46
C HIS A 233 26.78 -19.17 4.32
N GLN A 234 26.98 -19.06 5.64
CA GLN A 234 26.74 -20.13 6.60
C GLN A 234 25.37 -20.05 7.28
N THR A 235 24.42 -19.28 6.74
CA THR A 235 23.06 -19.10 7.29
C THR A 235 22.40 -20.43 7.66
N THR A 236 22.34 -21.41 6.75
CA THR A 236 21.70 -22.71 7.00
C THR A 236 22.45 -23.53 8.05
N TYR A 237 23.79 -23.46 8.07
CA TYR A 237 24.61 -24.08 9.10
C TYR A 237 24.33 -23.51 10.49
N TRP A 238 24.36 -22.18 10.64
CA TRP A 238 24.17 -21.52 11.93
C TRP A 238 22.75 -21.68 12.46
N THR A 239 21.73 -21.59 11.62
CA THR A 239 20.34 -21.81 12.01
C THR A 239 20.05 -23.26 12.40
N ASP A 240 20.59 -24.25 11.69
CA ASP A 240 20.44 -25.67 12.07
C ASP A 240 21.21 -25.98 13.37
N LYS A 241 22.40 -25.38 13.57
CA LYS A 241 23.16 -25.48 14.83
C LYS A 241 22.41 -24.87 16.00
N LEU A 242 21.83 -23.67 15.83
CA LEU A 242 20.98 -23.03 16.83
C LEU A 242 19.78 -23.90 17.17
N ARG A 243 19.05 -24.39 16.17
CA ARG A 243 17.89 -25.27 16.34
C ARG A 243 18.25 -26.49 17.20
N ARG A 244 19.35 -27.19 16.88
CA ARG A 244 19.81 -28.36 17.65
C ARG A 244 20.17 -27.98 19.08
N ALA A 245 20.83 -26.84 19.28
CA ALA A 245 21.17 -26.34 20.60
C ALA A 245 19.91 -26.06 21.43
N VAL A 246 18.91 -25.38 20.88
CA VAL A 246 17.64 -25.13 21.58
C VAL A 246 16.92 -26.44 21.91
N ILE A 247 16.87 -27.40 20.99
CA ILE A 247 16.28 -28.72 21.25
C ILE A 247 17.01 -29.42 22.40
N SER A 248 18.35 -29.35 22.46
CA SER A 248 19.13 -29.95 23.55
C SER A 248 18.95 -29.28 24.92
N GLN A 249 18.38 -28.08 24.99
CA GLN A 249 18.09 -27.39 26.27
C GLN A 249 16.82 -27.91 26.95
N ALA A 250 16.09 -28.80 26.29
CA ALA A 250 14.84 -29.34 26.80
C ALA A 250 15.06 -30.71 27.42
N GLU A 251 14.53 -30.89 28.62
CA GLU A 251 14.18 -32.23 29.09
C GLU A 251 13.07 -32.73 28.16
N ASP A 252 13.25 -33.90 27.54
CA ASP A 252 12.57 -34.45 26.32
C ASP A 252 11.03 -34.27 26.23
N SER A 253 10.33 -33.94 27.32
CA SER A 253 8.88 -33.79 27.41
C SER A 253 8.37 -32.34 27.57
N SER A 254 9.26 -31.33 27.59
CA SER A 254 8.90 -29.93 27.91
C SER A 254 8.83 -28.97 26.73
N LEU A 255 9.43 -29.30 25.57
CA LEU A 255 9.36 -28.41 24.40
C LEU A 255 8.04 -28.60 23.64
N PRO A 256 7.42 -27.51 23.15
CA PRO A 256 6.26 -27.64 22.28
C PRO A 256 6.63 -28.32 20.94
N PRO A 257 5.70 -29.08 20.32
CA PRO A 257 5.92 -29.71 19.01
C PRO A 257 6.41 -28.76 17.91
N LEU A 258 6.13 -27.46 18.07
CA LEU A 258 6.52 -26.42 17.11
C LEU A 258 8.04 -26.23 16.93
N VAL A 259 8.86 -26.68 17.89
CA VAL A 259 10.33 -26.60 17.85
C VAL A 259 10.95 -27.83 17.17
N HIS A 260 10.31 -28.99 17.30
CA HIS A 260 10.85 -30.29 16.89
C HIS A 260 10.84 -30.51 15.38
N GLY A 261 9.84 -29.97 14.66
CA GLY A 261 9.77 -30.10 13.21
C GLY A 261 9.25 -31.46 12.71
N HIS A 262 8.66 -32.29 13.57
CA HIS A 262 8.08 -33.60 13.22
C HIS A 262 6.54 -33.52 13.23
N GLY A 263 5.90 -34.04 12.17
CA GLY A 263 4.44 -34.07 12.00
C GLY A 263 3.85 -32.84 11.28
N ASP A 264 2.53 -32.78 11.13
CA ASP A 264 1.78 -31.66 10.49
C ASP A 264 1.62 -30.44 11.41
N TYR A 265 2.54 -30.25 12.36
CA TYR A 265 2.48 -29.18 13.33
C TYR A 265 3.08 -27.87 12.79
N ARG A 266 2.62 -26.73 13.32
CA ARG A 266 3.18 -25.41 13.04
C ARG A 266 4.66 -25.38 13.46
N HIS A 267 5.55 -24.73 12.72
CA HIS A 267 6.99 -24.71 13.02
C HIS A 267 7.53 -23.29 13.15
N VAL A 268 8.44 -23.08 14.10
CA VAL A 268 9.25 -21.85 14.14
C VAL A 268 10.11 -21.74 12.89
N ALA A 269 10.22 -20.52 12.36
CA ALA A 269 11.18 -20.22 11.32
C ALA A 269 12.50 -19.79 11.94
N TRP A 270 13.46 -20.71 12.03
CA TRP A 270 14.82 -20.40 12.44
C TRP A 270 15.43 -19.37 11.47
N ALA A 271 16.05 -18.34 12.02
CA ALA A 271 16.46 -17.16 11.28
C ALA A 271 17.90 -16.78 11.58
N ALA A 272 18.65 -16.48 10.53
CA ALA A 272 19.84 -15.64 10.61
C ALA A 272 19.44 -14.27 10.10
N ILE A 273 19.55 -13.26 10.96
CA ILE A 273 19.12 -11.89 10.66
C ILE A 273 20.32 -11.12 10.10
N PRO A 274 20.29 -10.69 8.83
CA PRO A 274 21.46 -10.12 8.18
C PRO A 274 21.53 -8.58 8.32
N ASP A 275 22.75 -8.05 8.22
CA ASP A 275 23.05 -6.61 8.14
C ASP A 275 22.75 -6.04 6.75
N VAL A 276 21.53 -5.54 6.53
CA VAL A 276 20.99 -5.20 5.20
C VAL A 276 20.13 -3.93 5.19
N GLY A 277 20.00 -3.31 4.00
CA GLY A 277 19.02 -2.25 3.75
C GLY A 277 19.41 -0.86 4.29
N HIS A 278 20.71 -0.58 4.43
CA HIS A 278 21.23 0.75 4.74
C HIS A 278 22.57 1.00 4.04
N LYS A 279 23.02 2.27 4.04
CA LYS A 279 24.20 2.74 3.31
C LYS A 279 25.48 1.93 3.56
N TYR A 280 25.66 1.40 4.77
CA TYR A 280 26.86 0.68 5.20
C TYR A 280 26.66 -0.82 5.40
N ALA A 281 25.53 -1.36 4.94
CA ALA A 281 25.20 -2.77 5.08
C ALA A 281 26.25 -3.67 4.40
N LYS A 282 26.74 -4.67 5.12
CA LYS A 282 27.77 -5.62 4.65
C LYS A 282 27.29 -7.06 4.57
N GLY A 283 26.07 -7.35 5.03
CA GLY A 283 25.49 -8.69 4.93
C GLY A 283 25.97 -9.69 5.95
N HIS A 284 26.79 -9.34 6.94
CA HIS A 284 27.12 -10.29 8.02
C HIS A 284 25.88 -10.57 8.88
N ILE A 285 25.87 -11.69 9.60
CA ILE A 285 24.75 -12.06 10.48
C ILE A 285 24.82 -11.18 11.74
N LEU A 286 23.77 -10.38 11.96
CA LEU A 286 23.57 -9.58 13.17
C LEU A 286 23.05 -10.42 14.34
N GLY A 287 22.25 -11.44 14.06
CA GLY A 287 21.60 -12.24 15.09
C GLY A 287 21.14 -13.60 14.59
N LEU A 288 21.07 -14.55 15.52
CA LEU A 288 20.57 -15.91 15.32
C LEU A 288 19.37 -16.13 16.23
N GLY A 289 18.28 -16.64 15.68
CA GLY A 289 17.02 -16.71 16.41
C GLY A 289 15.92 -17.47 15.68
N CYS A 290 14.68 -17.13 15.97
CA CYS A 290 13.52 -17.66 15.28
C CYS A 290 12.34 -16.68 15.25
N TRP A 291 11.54 -16.77 14.19
CA TRP A 291 10.20 -16.22 14.14
C TRP A 291 9.19 -17.24 14.66
N LEU A 292 8.36 -16.81 15.60
CA LEU A 292 7.23 -17.59 16.10
C LEU A 292 6.08 -17.55 15.07
N PRO A 293 5.27 -18.62 14.94
CA PRO A 293 3.94 -18.50 14.34
C PRO A 293 3.10 -17.47 15.10
N SER A 294 2.15 -16.82 14.44
CA SER A 294 1.31 -15.77 15.06
C SER A 294 0.29 -16.32 16.07
N ASP A 295 -0.02 -17.61 15.96
CA ASP A 295 -1.14 -18.30 16.60
C ASP A 295 -0.66 -19.27 17.69
N VAL A 296 0.41 -18.87 18.38
CA VAL A 296 1.00 -19.56 19.54
C VAL A 296 0.44 -19.01 20.85
N SER A 297 0.36 -19.85 21.88
CA SER A 297 -0.04 -19.43 23.23
C SER A 297 1.10 -18.76 24.00
N ASP A 298 0.78 -17.90 24.99
CA ASP A 298 1.79 -17.24 25.83
C ASP A 298 2.74 -18.21 26.54
N LEU A 299 2.24 -19.41 26.90
CA LEU A 299 3.05 -20.48 27.47
C LEU A 299 4.09 -20.98 26.46
N GLU A 300 3.68 -21.26 25.22
CA GLU A 300 4.59 -21.68 24.16
C GLU A 300 5.63 -20.60 23.83
N VAL A 301 5.21 -19.33 23.80
CA VAL A 301 6.10 -18.16 23.66
C VAL A 301 7.15 -18.18 24.77
N GLY A 302 6.72 -18.27 26.03
CA GLY A 302 7.62 -18.28 27.19
C GLY A 302 8.62 -19.45 27.16
N VAL A 303 8.17 -20.65 26.80
CA VAL A 303 9.03 -21.84 26.72
C VAL A 303 10.07 -21.72 25.60
N VAL A 304 9.67 -21.26 24.41
CA VAL A 304 10.60 -21.07 23.28
C VAL A 304 11.61 -19.98 23.61
N GLY A 305 11.16 -18.85 24.16
CA GLY A 305 12.01 -17.75 24.56
C GLY A 305 13.03 -18.16 25.62
N ALA A 306 12.58 -18.81 26.69
CA ALA A 306 13.46 -19.30 27.74
C ALA A 306 14.49 -20.33 27.22
N SER A 307 14.07 -21.24 26.35
CA SER A 307 14.96 -22.25 25.75
C SER A 307 16.02 -21.62 24.85
N LEU A 308 15.64 -20.61 24.05
CA LEU A 308 16.59 -19.82 23.26
C LEU A 308 17.59 -19.10 24.17
N MET A 309 17.12 -18.42 25.22
CA MET A 309 17.98 -17.66 26.14
C MET A 309 18.98 -18.52 26.92
N ARG A 310 18.72 -19.83 27.09
CA ARG A 310 19.68 -20.78 27.69
C ARG A 310 20.83 -21.12 26.76
N VAL A 311 20.68 -20.93 25.44
CA VAL A 311 21.76 -21.17 24.47
C VAL A 311 22.78 -20.02 24.55
N ARG A 312 23.79 -20.17 25.41
CA ARG A 312 24.88 -19.20 25.57
C ARG A 312 25.99 -19.35 24.52
N ASN A 313 26.14 -20.54 23.96
CA ASN A 313 27.24 -20.87 23.07
C ASN A 313 26.79 -21.75 21.90
N LEU A 314 27.32 -21.47 20.71
CA LEU A 314 27.20 -22.33 19.51
C LEU A 314 28.59 -22.78 19.05
N GLY A 315 29.17 -23.75 19.75
CA GLY A 315 30.60 -24.04 19.64
C GLY A 315 31.41 -22.91 20.28
N GLU A 316 32.35 -22.33 19.55
CA GLU A 316 33.19 -21.20 20.01
C GLU A 316 32.51 -19.82 19.88
N VAL A 317 31.24 -19.79 19.48
CA VAL A 317 30.50 -18.53 19.32
C VAL A 317 29.64 -18.27 20.54
N GLU A 318 30.01 -17.28 21.34
CA GLU A 318 29.17 -16.76 22.41
C GLU A 318 27.98 -15.97 21.84
N LEU A 319 26.81 -16.19 22.44
CA LEU A 319 25.55 -15.54 22.13
C LEU A 319 25.07 -14.71 23.33
N GLU A 320 24.58 -13.51 23.05
CA GLU A 320 24.08 -12.58 24.07
C GLU A 320 22.77 -11.90 23.64
N LEU A 321 22.13 -11.23 24.59
CA LEU A 321 20.98 -10.38 24.31
C LEU A 321 21.43 -9.10 23.60
N ASP A 322 20.62 -8.61 22.66
CA ASP A 322 20.88 -7.32 22.03
C ASP A 322 20.52 -6.16 22.97
N ASN A 323 21.52 -5.68 23.70
CA ASN A 323 21.39 -4.48 24.55
C ASN A 323 21.72 -3.19 23.78
N VAL A 324 22.21 -3.28 22.53
CA VAL A 324 22.58 -2.12 21.71
C VAL A 324 21.38 -1.57 20.95
N GLY A 325 20.35 -2.39 20.75
CA GLY A 325 19.12 -2.00 20.06
C GLY A 325 19.34 -1.88 18.55
N LEU A 326 20.02 -2.87 17.96
CA LEU A 326 20.25 -2.93 16.53
C LEU A 326 18.90 -3.02 15.80
N LYS A 327 18.62 -2.04 14.94
CA LYS A 327 17.35 -1.96 14.20
C LYS A 327 17.02 -3.26 13.46
N GLY A 328 18.02 -3.93 12.88
CA GLY A 328 17.83 -5.20 12.18
C GLY A 328 17.30 -6.34 13.07
N LEU A 329 17.57 -6.30 14.38
CA LEU A 329 17.14 -7.32 15.34
C LEU A 329 15.74 -7.04 15.92
N GLN A 330 15.12 -5.90 15.57
CA GLN A 330 13.77 -5.56 15.98
C GLN A 330 12.74 -6.07 14.97
N SER A 331 11.66 -6.70 15.42
CA SER A 331 10.56 -7.19 14.56
C SER A 331 9.99 -6.08 13.66
N SER A 332 9.95 -4.84 14.17
CA SER A 332 9.45 -3.66 13.45
C SER A 332 10.20 -3.36 12.14
N ALA A 333 11.47 -3.76 12.03
CA ALA A 333 12.25 -3.58 10.80
C ALA A 333 11.80 -4.51 9.65
N TRP A 334 11.09 -5.59 9.97
CA TRP A 334 10.63 -6.60 9.03
C TRP A 334 9.10 -6.52 8.81
N ASN A 335 8.36 -6.01 9.79
CA ASN A 335 6.90 -5.98 9.79
C ASN A 335 6.32 -4.68 9.21
N LYS A 336 7.16 -3.76 8.71
CA LYS A 336 6.69 -2.49 8.15
C LYS A 336 5.78 -2.73 6.93
N ALA A 337 4.58 -2.15 6.96
CA ALA A 337 3.64 -2.21 5.86
C ALA A 337 4.25 -1.64 4.56
N SER A 338 4.26 -2.44 3.49
CA SER A 338 4.82 -2.05 2.19
C SER A 338 4.06 -2.69 1.03
N LYS A 339 4.11 -2.07 -0.14
CA LYS A 339 3.67 -2.69 -1.41
C LYS A 339 4.77 -3.51 -2.05
N SER A 340 6.03 -3.31 -1.65
CA SER A 340 7.21 -3.91 -2.28
C SER A 340 8.10 -4.59 -1.26
N PHE A 341 8.45 -5.85 -1.53
CA PHE A 341 9.33 -6.68 -0.72
C PHE A 341 10.39 -7.32 -1.60
N ALA A 342 11.60 -7.48 -1.07
CA ALA A 342 12.64 -8.25 -1.72
C ALA A 342 13.34 -9.15 -0.71
N THR A 343 13.84 -10.28 -1.17
CA THR A 343 14.50 -11.25 -0.30
C THR A 343 15.87 -10.75 0.14
N VAL A 344 16.18 -10.92 1.42
CA VAL A 344 17.50 -10.63 2.01
C VAL A 344 18.31 -11.90 2.24
N THR A 345 17.63 -13.04 2.40
CA THR A 345 18.20 -14.38 2.23
C THR A 345 17.48 -15.07 1.07
N PRO A 346 18.20 -15.70 0.12
CA PRO A 346 17.56 -16.26 -1.06
C PRO A 346 16.53 -17.33 -0.72
N VAL A 347 15.57 -17.51 -1.62
CA VAL A 347 14.50 -18.48 -1.52
C VAL A 347 14.99 -19.81 -2.10
N ALA A 348 14.83 -20.88 -1.33
CA ALA A 348 14.88 -22.23 -1.86
C ALA A 348 13.50 -22.57 -2.44
N LEU A 349 13.37 -22.69 -3.76
CA LEU A 349 12.05 -22.93 -4.37
C LEU A 349 11.45 -24.28 -3.95
N ASP A 350 10.12 -24.31 -3.77
CA ASP A 350 9.36 -25.50 -3.36
C ASP A 350 9.49 -26.67 -4.37
N ARG A 351 9.80 -26.35 -5.63
CA ARG A 351 10.13 -27.29 -6.70
C ARG A 351 11.11 -26.66 -7.69
N TRP A 352 11.73 -27.47 -8.54
CA TRP A 352 12.60 -26.96 -9.60
C TRP A 352 11.80 -26.31 -10.73
N PRO A 353 12.26 -25.17 -11.28
CA PRO A 353 11.65 -24.57 -12.46
C PRO A 353 11.84 -25.49 -13.67
N THR A 354 10.92 -25.41 -14.62
CA THR A 354 10.95 -26.16 -15.89
C THR A 354 10.61 -25.22 -17.05
N LYS A 355 10.68 -25.70 -18.29
CA LYS A 355 10.25 -24.92 -19.47
C LYS A 355 8.81 -24.39 -19.38
N LYS A 356 7.92 -25.06 -18.64
CA LYS A 356 6.50 -24.70 -18.49
C LYS A 356 6.17 -23.99 -17.18
N VAL A 357 7.08 -24.03 -16.20
CA VAL A 357 6.85 -23.54 -14.83
C VAL A 357 8.02 -22.65 -14.46
N SER A 358 7.80 -21.34 -14.45
CA SER A 358 8.86 -20.38 -14.15
C SER A 358 9.12 -20.30 -12.63
N PRO A 359 10.30 -19.80 -12.22
CA PRO A 359 10.55 -19.45 -10.81
C PRO A 359 9.45 -18.56 -10.21
N GLU A 360 8.99 -17.55 -10.95
CA GLU A 360 7.96 -16.60 -10.53
C GLU A 360 6.63 -17.29 -10.27
N SER A 361 6.22 -18.25 -11.11
CA SER A 361 4.97 -18.97 -10.91
C SER A 361 5.04 -19.87 -9.67
N ILE A 362 6.21 -20.46 -9.37
CA ILE A 362 6.42 -21.25 -8.15
C ILE A 362 6.33 -20.37 -6.90
N VAL A 363 6.92 -19.17 -6.95
CA VAL A 363 6.81 -18.18 -5.87
C VAL A 363 5.35 -17.74 -5.69
N ALA A 364 4.63 -17.44 -6.78
CA ALA A 364 3.23 -17.04 -6.72
C ALA A 364 2.35 -18.10 -6.04
N GLU A 365 2.54 -19.38 -6.37
CA GLU A 365 1.87 -20.50 -5.71
C GLU A 365 2.23 -20.61 -4.23
N SER A 366 3.50 -20.37 -3.87
CA SER A 366 3.97 -20.37 -2.47
C SER A 366 3.29 -19.28 -1.66
N LEU A 367 3.18 -18.06 -2.21
CA LEU A 367 2.48 -16.93 -1.60
C LEU A 367 0.98 -17.19 -1.45
N ALA A 368 0.33 -17.75 -2.48
CA ALA A 368 -1.08 -18.11 -2.42
C ALA A 368 -1.37 -19.15 -1.32
N LYS A 369 -0.49 -20.16 -1.16
CA LYS A 369 -0.57 -21.13 -0.06
C LYS A 369 -0.36 -20.51 1.33
N MET A 370 0.21 -19.31 1.41
CA MET A 370 0.30 -18.54 2.65
C MET A 370 -0.94 -17.67 2.91
N GLY A 371 -1.92 -17.65 2.00
CA GLY A 371 -3.09 -16.78 2.10
C GLY A 371 -2.83 -15.32 1.70
N LEU A 372 -1.66 -15.03 1.11
CA LEU A 372 -1.33 -13.69 0.64
C LEU A 372 -2.02 -13.39 -0.70
N PRO A 373 -2.40 -12.12 -0.96
CA PRO A 373 -3.02 -11.74 -2.22
C PRO A 373 -2.07 -11.99 -3.40
N LEU A 374 -2.64 -12.19 -4.59
CA LEU A 374 -1.84 -12.33 -5.81
C LEU A 374 -0.99 -11.07 -6.02
N PRO A 375 0.33 -11.19 -6.18
CA PRO A 375 1.18 -10.03 -6.48
C PRO A 375 0.88 -9.44 -7.86
N ALA A 376 1.02 -8.13 -7.98
CA ALA A 376 0.98 -7.42 -9.26
C ALA A 376 2.23 -7.70 -10.10
N TYR A 377 3.36 -8.00 -9.45
CA TYR A 377 4.63 -8.32 -10.11
C TYR A 377 5.49 -9.22 -9.22
N ILE A 378 6.17 -10.18 -9.85
CA ILE A 378 7.20 -11.03 -9.23
C ILE A 378 8.37 -11.11 -10.21
N SER A 379 9.59 -11.00 -9.69
CA SER A 379 10.81 -11.27 -10.45
C SER A 379 11.76 -12.12 -9.64
N CYS A 380 12.29 -13.18 -10.25
CA CYS A 380 13.33 -14.00 -9.66
C CYS A 380 14.68 -13.77 -10.34
N GLY A 381 15.76 -13.74 -9.56
CA GLY A 381 17.12 -13.54 -10.09
C GLY A 381 18.20 -13.98 -9.12
N ASN A 382 19.47 -13.82 -9.50
CA ASN A 382 20.60 -14.17 -8.64
C ASN A 382 20.94 -13.10 -7.60
N THR A 383 20.38 -11.89 -7.74
CA THR A 383 20.71 -10.73 -6.91
C THR A 383 19.45 -10.09 -6.35
N SER A 384 19.53 -9.53 -5.15
CA SER A 384 18.47 -8.70 -4.57
C SER A 384 18.80 -7.22 -4.73
N PRO A 385 17.79 -6.35 -4.94
CA PRO A 385 18.00 -4.90 -4.95
C PRO A 385 18.42 -4.34 -3.57
N ILE A 386 18.31 -5.14 -2.50
CA ILE A 386 18.64 -4.70 -1.14
C ILE A 386 20.15 -4.74 -0.90
N LYS A 387 20.71 -3.60 -0.48
CA LYS A 387 22.13 -3.51 -0.13
C LYS A 387 22.50 -4.42 1.05
N GLY A 388 23.68 -5.05 0.96
CA GLY A 388 24.17 -6.00 1.95
C GLY A 388 23.76 -7.45 1.66
N THR A 389 22.96 -7.70 0.63
CA THR A 389 22.70 -9.07 0.17
C THR A 389 23.87 -9.58 -0.67
N ILE A 390 24.00 -10.91 -0.74
CA ILE A 390 25.01 -11.58 -1.57
C ILE A 390 24.30 -12.39 -2.66
N ASP A 391 25.05 -12.83 -3.67
CA ASP A 391 24.50 -13.62 -4.77
C ASP A 391 23.89 -14.96 -4.30
N ALA A 392 22.70 -15.29 -4.80
CA ALA A 392 21.95 -16.50 -4.45
C ALA A 392 22.73 -17.80 -4.71
N ARG A 393 23.63 -17.82 -5.70
CA ARG A 393 24.47 -18.98 -6.03
C ARG A 393 25.49 -19.30 -4.94
N LYS A 394 25.79 -18.33 -4.08
CA LYS A 394 26.72 -18.50 -2.96
C LYS A 394 26.00 -18.92 -1.67
N TYR A 395 24.69 -19.15 -1.70
CA TYR A 395 23.95 -19.71 -0.58
C TYR A 395 23.71 -21.21 -0.78
N PRO A 396 24.15 -22.07 0.16
CA PRO A 396 23.76 -23.47 0.14
C PRO A 396 22.29 -23.61 0.58
N SER A 397 21.49 -24.35 -0.18
CA SER A 397 20.21 -24.87 0.34
C SER A 397 20.50 -25.93 1.40
N ARG A 398 19.61 -26.11 2.38
CA ARG A 398 19.84 -27.03 3.51
C ARG A 398 20.20 -28.45 3.04
N LYS A 399 19.54 -28.92 1.97
CA LYS A 399 19.76 -30.26 1.38
C LYS A 399 20.59 -30.23 0.09
N ASN A 400 21.16 -29.08 -0.30
CA ASN A 400 21.92 -28.87 -1.54
C ASN A 400 21.21 -29.38 -2.83
N ARG A 401 19.88 -29.35 -2.87
CA ARG A 401 19.05 -29.94 -3.94
C ARG A 401 17.91 -29.03 -4.40
N ARG A 402 18.03 -27.73 -4.13
CA ARG A 402 16.98 -26.75 -4.43
C ARG A 402 17.55 -25.64 -5.29
N TYR A 403 16.70 -25.12 -6.17
CA TYR A 403 16.97 -23.90 -6.91
C TYR A 403 16.91 -22.72 -5.94
N MET A 404 18.02 -21.97 -5.83
CA MET A 404 18.15 -20.79 -4.98
C MET A 404 18.04 -19.54 -5.84
N CYS A 405 17.17 -18.61 -5.47
CA CYS A 405 17.09 -17.29 -6.12
C CYS A 405 16.68 -16.20 -5.14
N HIS A 406 17.05 -14.97 -5.45
CA HIS A 406 16.40 -13.80 -4.90
C HIS A 406 15.08 -13.52 -5.61
N VAL A 407 14.17 -12.88 -4.88
CA VAL A 407 12.82 -12.58 -5.35
C VAL A 407 12.49 -11.13 -5.01
N VAL A 408 11.92 -10.41 -5.97
CA VAL A 408 11.25 -9.13 -5.79
C VAL A 408 9.75 -9.35 -5.97
N ILE A 409 8.94 -8.82 -5.06
CA ILE A 409 7.49 -8.96 -5.04
C ILE A 409 6.85 -7.58 -4.89
N VAL A 410 5.86 -7.27 -5.73
CA VAL A 410 5.09 -6.02 -5.67
C VAL A 410 3.60 -6.33 -5.65
N TRP A 411 2.86 -5.71 -4.73
CA TRP A 411 1.42 -5.79 -4.56
C TRP A 411 0.73 -4.46 -4.84
N SER A 412 -0.56 -4.53 -5.18
CA SER A 412 -1.43 -3.35 -5.25
C SER A 412 -1.88 -2.86 -3.86
N SER A 413 -1.87 -3.75 -2.86
CA SER A 413 -2.19 -3.48 -1.45
C SER A 413 -0.94 -3.45 -0.57
N TYR A 414 -1.03 -2.82 0.61
CA TYR A 414 0.05 -2.83 1.59
C TYR A 414 0.03 -4.16 2.35
N ILE A 415 1.14 -4.89 2.33
CA ILE A 415 1.33 -6.12 3.09
C ILE A 415 2.18 -5.80 4.33
N ILE A 416 1.78 -6.30 5.50
CA ILE A 416 2.56 -6.25 6.73
C ILE A 416 3.41 -7.52 6.79
N GLY A 417 4.72 -7.37 7.02
CA GLY A 417 5.65 -8.48 7.17
C GLY A 417 5.61 -9.12 8.58
N PRO A 418 6.52 -10.07 8.85
CA PRO A 418 7.63 -10.45 7.99
C PRO A 418 7.14 -11.39 6.88
N ILE A 419 7.81 -11.42 5.73
CA ILE A 419 7.50 -12.40 4.68
C ILE A 419 8.67 -13.38 4.62
N ILE A 420 8.39 -14.67 4.84
CA ILE A 420 9.38 -15.75 4.82
C ILE A 420 8.82 -16.88 3.95
N ILE A 421 9.48 -17.15 2.82
CA ILE A 421 8.94 -17.99 1.73
C ILE A 421 9.92 -19.10 1.29
N GLY A 422 9.39 -20.11 0.60
CA GLY A 422 10.18 -21.22 0.05
C GLY A 422 10.40 -22.39 1.01
N ALA A 423 11.01 -23.46 0.50
CA ALA A 423 11.15 -24.74 1.17
C ALA A 423 12.05 -24.68 2.42
N ASP A 424 13.06 -23.82 2.40
CA ASP A 424 14.02 -23.65 3.49
C ASP A 424 13.65 -22.48 4.43
N ARG A 425 12.39 -21.99 4.39
CA ARG A 425 11.87 -20.92 5.27
C ARG A 425 12.03 -21.19 6.77
N TYR A 426 12.12 -22.46 7.14
CA TYR A 426 12.32 -22.87 8.53
C TYR A 426 13.81 -23.00 8.92
N PHE A 427 14.73 -22.65 8.01
CA PHE A 427 16.18 -22.86 8.16
C PHE A 427 17.00 -21.66 7.66
N GLY A 428 16.49 -20.44 7.89
CA GLY A 428 17.20 -19.19 7.63
C GLY A 428 17.06 -18.61 6.21
N SER A 429 16.45 -19.33 5.28
CA SER A 429 16.31 -18.90 3.88
C SER A 429 14.97 -18.22 3.60
N GLY A 430 14.92 -17.42 2.55
CA GLY A 430 13.68 -16.81 2.02
C GLY A 430 13.09 -15.66 2.85
N LEU A 431 13.86 -15.08 3.77
CA LEU A 431 13.45 -13.89 4.52
C LEU A 431 13.39 -12.70 3.57
N CYS A 432 12.28 -11.97 3.59
CA CYS A 432 12.07 -10.75 2.83
C CYS A 432 12.03 -9.52 3.72
N ARG A 433 12.37 -8.38 3.13
CA ARG A 433 12.29 -7.07 3.77
C ARG A 433 11.52 -6.10 2.85
N PRO A 434 10.74 -5.18 3.43
CA PRO A 434 10.16 -4.07 2.67
C PRO A 434 11.26 -3.15 2.12
N PHE A 435 11.07 -2.65 0.89
CA PHE A 435 12.03 -1.76 0.23
C PHE A 435 11.29 -0.68 -0.58
N TYR A 436 11.94 0.46 -0.88
CA TYR A 436 11.28 1.65 -1.46
C TYR A 436 11.79 1.96 -2.88
N SER A 437 10.96 2.61 -3.70
CA SER A 437 11.21 2.84 -5.12
C SER A 437 12.46 3.66 -5.47
N GLU A 438 13.01 4.44 -4.54
CA GLU A 438 14.33 5.07 -4.73
C GLU A 438 15.45 4.02 -4.95
N GLU A 439 15.26 2.78 -4.47
CA GLU A 439 16.16 1.64 -4.68
C GLU A 439 15.86 0.88 -6.00
N LEU A 440 14.68 1.08 -6.63
CA LEU A 440 14.29 0.44 -7.89
C LEU A 440 14.91 1.12 -9.12
N ASN A 441 15.24 2.42 -9.07
CA ASN A 441 15.82 3.15 -10.19
C ASN A 441 17.21 2.63 -10.63
N ASN A 442 17.84 1.77 -9.83
CA ASN A 442 19.10 1.10 -10.18
C ASN A 442 18.90 -0.26 -10.88
N VAL A 443 17.67 -0.76 -11.03
CA VAL A 443 17.39 -2.08 -11.63
C VAL A 443 17.12 -1.96 -13.13
N SER A 444 16.75 -0.78 -13.63
CA SER A 444 16.52 -0.53 -15.08
C SER A 444 17.80 -0.31 -15.89
N GLN A 445 18.98 -0.48 -15.30
CA GLN A 445 20.29 -0.30 -15.95
C GLN A 445 21.20 -1.54 -15.87
N ILE A 446 20.66 -2.73 -15.58
CA ILE A 446 21.42 -3.99 -15.63
C ILE A 446 20.84 -4.90 -16.70
#